data_AF-A0A1N6X4H2-F1
#
_entry.id   AF-A0A1N6X4H2-F1
#
_cell.length_a   1.000
_cell.length_b   1.000
_cell.length_c   1.000
_cell.angle_alpha   90.00
_cell.angle_beta   90.00
_cell.angle_gamma   90.00
#
_symmetry.space_group_name_H-M   'P 1'
#
loop_
_entity.id
_entity.type
_entity.pdbx_description
1 polymer ?
#
loop_
_entity_poly.entity_id
_entity_poly.type
_entity_poly.pdbx_seq_one_letter_code
_entity_poly.pdbx_strand_id
1 'polypeptide(L)'
;MTDSTPHFDSYSPSGRISWRLPAYTLLGAAPAVAAAAWLYAKALMLGLSVMTAPIATLIFAVICSFAIMLALEGGHSRSVGVNTALAPVLSLFALWVRWVVTFNELGSAEALKFASSGVTGWAAMLWHRAVEAAMRNPATFAPTMQCIIWLLELAIVGLICTFVARSTARDPYSESAGRWATPVTGRELYWNGRHSSELARELATQGPQLLASMEVATSLETMMTASEWWTVSVQGRAVRADPAARWLTVSILTHRRTPNGEIKTRTTDVVTAWHVTAEDYVLVMQHVAPGERHGESWTSAGRPTPRELESAVAALNTNAYSEAIALAASHCQHPEPLVKTDALRVCALAHSGLAQWEQAFAHFHALFEYEPSAFNALQVATTSVMTGELARGQAWFEKADALNQESREMSAARLRTGFISALEKRGEFAAILPHLNWLADAYRSVNLTDSTLLWTWGLPFFPEFLARSLPVLRRCMSESEVRDWYLKMYEALDANGKSALDEHLQEMCGTSA
;
A
#
# COMPACT_ATOMS: atom_id res chain seq x y z
N MET A 1 -35.71 -12.69 -22.46
CA MET A 1 -34.85 -13.32 -21.44
C MET A 1 -34.66 -12.30 -20.34
N THR A 2 -35.29 -12.51 -19.18
CA THR A 2 -35.13 -11.64 -18.02
C THR A 2 -33.78 -11.94 -17.38
N ASP A 3 -32.85 -11.00 -17.50
CA ASP A 3 -31.52 -11.05 -16.88
C ASP A 3 -31.70 -10.99 -15.36
N SER A 4 -31.84 -12.15 -14.73
CA SER A 4 -31.87 -12.24 -13.26
C SER A 4 -30.47 -11.98 -12.76
N THR A 5 -30.25 -10.79 -12.18
CA THR A 5 -29.00 -10.48 -11.50
C THR A 5 -28.77 -11.49 -10.37
N PRO A 6 -27.60 -12.16 -10.33
CA PRO A 6 -27.31 -13.13 -9.29
C PRO A 6 -27.37 -12.46 -7.91
N HIS A 7 -28.00 -13.14 -6.95
CA HIS A 7 -28.14 -12.64 -5.59
C HIS A 7 -27.01 -13.18 -4.71
N PHE A 8 -26.11 -12.30 -4.27
CA PHE A 8 -25.09 -12.61 -3.28
C PHE A 8 -25.59 -12.26 -1.88
N ASP A 9 -25.17 -13.02 -0.87
CA ASP A 9 -25.40 -12.67 0.53
C ASP A 9 -24.43 -11.55 0.95
N SER A 10 -24.73 -10.33 0.51
CA SER A 10 -23.92 -9.15 0.82
C SER A 10 -24.25 -8.61 2.21
N TYR A 11 -23.23 -8.09 2.89
CA TYR A 11 -23.41 -7.39 4.15
C TYR A 11 -24.43 -6.25 4.01
N SER A 12 -25.44 -6.29 4.89
CA SER A 12 -26.41 -5.22 5.04
C SER A 12 -26.24 -4.58 6.42
N PRO A 13 -26.12 -3.24 6.52
CA PRO A 13 -26.00 -2.56 7.79
C PRO A 13 -27.19 -2.86 8.70
N SER A 14 -26.93 -3.24 9.95
CA SER A 14 -27.97 -3.66 10.90
C SER A 14 -28.93 -2.54 11.31
N GLY A 15 -28.63 -1.28 10.99
CA GLY A 15 -29.42 -0.12 11.41
C GLY A 15 -29.26 0.24 12.89
N ARG A 16 -28.44 -0.52 13.64
CA ARG A 16 -28.25 -0.32 15.08
C ARG A 16 -27.36 0.87 15.37
N ILE A 17 -27.66 1.54 16.48
CA ILE A 17 -26.92 2.69 16.99
C ILE A 17 -26.51 2.35 18.42
N SER A 18 -25.22 2.49 18.73
CA SER A 18 -24.77 2.31 20.11
C SER A 18 -25.15 3.51 20.97
N TRP A 19 -25.41 3.26 22.25
CA TRP A 19 -25.57 4.31 23.26
C TRP A 19 -24.30 5.18 23.41
N ARG A 20 -23.15 4.72 22.92
CA ARG A 20 -21.89 5.47 22.92
C ARG A 20 -21.84 6.60 21.90
N LEU A 21 -22.64 6.52 20.83
CA LEU A 21 -22.56 7.48 19.72
C LEU A 21 -22.70 8.94 20.20
N PRO A 22 -23.68 9.33 21.03
CA PRO A 22 -23.78 10.69 21.55
C PRO A 22 -22.51 11.18 22.26
N ALA A 23 -21.84 10.31 23.04
CA ALA A 23 -20.62 10.67 23.75
C ALA A 23 -19.45 10.91 22.78
N TYR A 24 -19.25 10.03 21.80
CA TYR A 24 -18.21 10.21 20.77
C TYR A 24 -18.48 11.42 19.88
N THR A 25 -19.75 11.70 19.57
CA THR A 25 -20.14 12.90 18.83
C THR A 25 -19.86 14.18 19.62
N LEU A 26 -20.30 14.25 20.88
CA LEU A 26 -20.21 15.47 21.69
C LEU A 26 -18.80 15.72 22.23
N LEU A 27 -18.08 14.68 22.63
CA LEU A 27 -16.76 14.79 23.27
C LEU A 27 -15.60 14.59 22.29
N GLY A 28 -15.86 13.95 21.14
CA GLY A 28 -14.84 13.68 20.12
C GLY A 28 -15.02 14.54 18.87
N ALA A 29 -16.05 14.24 18.07
CA ALA A 29 -16.24 14.89 16.76
C ALA A 29 -16.49 16.40 16.87
N ALA A 30 -17.42 16.84 17.73
CA ALA A 30 -17.79 18.26 17.84
C ALA A 30 -16.58 19.16 18.20
N PRO A 31 -15.75 18.86 19.21
CA PRO A 31 -14.52 19.62 19.47
C PRO A 31 -13.52 19.57 18.31
N ALA A 32 -13.34 18.41 17.69
CA ALA A 32 -12.40 18.25 16.58
C ALA A 32 -12.81 19.08 15.35
N VAL A 33 -14.09 19.06 14.95
CA VAL A 33 -14.58 19.88 13.83
C VAL A 33 -14.56 21.37 14.17
N ALA A 34 -14.81 21.75 15.44
CA ALA A 34 -14.70 23.14 15.88
C ALA A 34 -13.24 23.64 15.81
N ALA A 35 -12.27 22.82 16.23
CA ALA A 35 -10.85 23.14 16.12
C ALA A 35 -10.40 23.27 14.66
N ALA A 36 -10.84 22.35 13.79
CA ALA A 36 -10.59 22.42 12.35
C ALA A 36 -11.20 23.69 11.73
N ALA A 37 -12.43 24.04 12.14
CA ALA A 37 -13.11 25.25 11.67
C ALA A 37 -12.39 26.54 12.10
N TRP A 38 -11.86 26.57 13.32
CA TRP A 38 -11.04 27.68 13.80
C TRP A 38 -9.75 27.84 12.98
N LEU A 39 -9.01 26.74 12.75
CA LEU A 39 -7.78 26.75 11.95
C LEU A 39 -8.06 27.20 10.51
N TYR A 40 -9.13 26.68 9.92
CA TYR A 40 -9.55 27.05 8.57
C TYR A 40 -9.96 28.52 8.47
N ALA A 41 -10.69 29.06 9.45
CA ALA A 41 -11.01 30.49 9.50
C ALA A 41 -9.73 31.34 9.56
N LYS A 42 -8.77 30.98 10.41
CA LYS A 42 -7.48 31.67 10.55
C LYS A 42 -6.65 31.60 9.26
N ALA A 43 -6.64 30.46 8.59
CA ALA A 43 -5.97 30.30 7.32
C ALA A 43 -6.54 31.28 6.27
N LEU A 44 -7.86 31.36 6.13
CA LEU A 44 -8.49 32.30 5.20
C LEU A 44 -8.16 33.76 5.50
N MET A 45 -8.00 34.13 6.78
CA MET A 45 -7.62 35.50 7.17
C MET A 45 -6.18 35.86 6.84
N LEU A 46 -5.26 34.90 6.80
CA LEU A 46 -3.85 35.12 6.48
C LEU A 46 -3.61 35.41 4.99
N GLY A 47 -4.68 35.68 4.22
CA GLY A 47 -4.56 36.12 2.84
C GLY A 47 -4.38 34.97 1.85
N LEU A 48 -4.85 33.77 2.18
CA LEU A 48 -5.07 32.72 1.18
C LEU A 48 -5.91 33.33 0.05
N SER A 49 -5.29 33.47 -1.12
CA SER A 49 -5.91 34.09 -2.29
C SER A 49 -7.23 33.38 -2.66
N VAL A 50 -8.09 34.06 -3.42
CA VAL A 50 -9.34 33.49 -3.93
C VAL A 50 -9.13 32.13 -4.62
N MET A 51 -7.97 31.91 -5.23
CA MET A 51 -7.61 30.66 -5.90
C MET A 51 -7.29 29.51 -4.94
N THR A 52 -6.83 29.82 -3.73
CA THR A 52 -6.45 28.81 -2.72
C THR A 52 -7.57 28.47 -1.74
N ALA A 53 -8.61 29.31 -1.65
CA ALA A 53 -9.77 29.06 -0.81
C ALA A 53 -10.49 27.73 -1.11
N PRO A 54 -10.71 27.30 -2.37
CA PRO A 54 -11.34 26.01 -2.68
C PRO A 54 -10.52 24.82 -2.16
N ILE A 55 -9.19 24.88 -2.28
CA ILE A 55 -8.29 23.83 -1.79
C ILE A 55 -8.37 23.76 -0.26
N ALA A 56 -8.34 24.91 0.41
CA ALA A 56 -8.49 24.98 1.86
C ALA A 56 -9.86 24.44 2.32
N THR A 57 -10.95 24.72 1.58
CA THR A 57 -12.28 24.16 1.83
C THR A 57 -12.29 22.63 1.70
N LEU A 58 -11.64 22.08 0.67
CA LEU A 58 -11.55 20.63 0.48
C LEU A 58 -10.77 19.96 1.61
N ILE A 59 -9.63 20.52 2.01
CA ILE A 59 -8.84 20.03 3.15
C ILE A 59 -9.67 20.06 4.43
N PHE A 60 -10.35 21.18 4.70
CA PHE A 60 -11.25 21.33 5.84
C PHE A 60 -12.38 20.29 5.82
N ALA A 61 -13.02 20.06 4.66
CA ALA A 61 -14.05 19.05 4.50
C ALA A 61 -13.53 17.63 4.80
N VAL A 62 -12.32 17.30 4.35
CA VAL A 62 -11.67 16.00 4.62
C VAL A 62 -11.39 15.82 6.12
N ILE A 63 -10.84 16.83 6.79
CA ILE A 63 -10.57 16.79 8.23
C ILE A 63 -11.89 16.59 9.02
N CYS A 64 -12.93 17.36 8.68
CA CYS A 64 -14.25 17.19 9.29
C CYS A 64 -14.82 15.79 9.06
N SER A 65 -14.69 15.26 7.85
CA SER A 65 -15.16 13.93 7.50
C SER A 65 -14.45 12.85 8.32
N PHE A 66 -13.15 12.99 8.54
CA PHE A 66 -12.37 12.07 9.36
C PHE A 66 -12.79 12.11 10.84
N ALA A 67 -13.01 13.30 11.41
CA ALA A 67 -13.52 13.44 12.77
C ALA A 67 -14.91 12.81 12.95
N ILE A 68 -15.81 12.99 11.97
CA ILE A 68 -17.13 12.37 11.94
C ILE A 68 -17.00 10.84 11.84
N MET A 69 -16.16 10.34 10.93
CA MET A 69 -15.89 8.91 10.75
C MET A 69 -15.42 8.27 12.05
N LEU A 70 -14.44 8.86 12.74
CA LEU A 70 -13.94 8.35 14.02
C LEU A 70 -15.03 8.28 15.11
N ALA A 71 -15.93 9.27 15.16
CA ALA A 71 -17.03 9.24 16.12
C ALA A 71 -18.10 8.19 15.76
N LEU A 72 -18.36 7.98 14.46
CA LEU A 72 -19.26 6.93 14.00
C LEU A 72 -18.67 5.54 14.25
N GLU A 73 -17.37 5.37 14.02
CA GLU A 73 -16.66 4.12 14.27
C GLU A 73 -16.57 3.82 15.77
N GLY A 74 -16.09 4.76 16.59
CA GLY A 74 -16.01 4.58 18.05
C GLY A 74 -17.38 4.48 18.73
N GLY A 75 -18.38 5.17 18.17
CA GLY A 75 -19.78 5.04 18.52
C GLY A 75 -20.45 3.79 17.95
N HIS A 76 -19.74 2.96 17.19
CA HIS A 76 -20.27 1.79 16.49
C HIS A 76 -21.63 2.08 15.83
N SER A 77 -21.76 3.09 14.97
CA SER A 77 -23.05 3.37 14.32
C SER A 77 -23.18 2.64 13.00
N ARG A 78 -24.18 1.75 12.90
CA ARG A 78 -24.49 0.94 11.70
C ARG A 78 -25.75 1.44 10.98
N SER A 79 -26.26 2.61 11.37
CA SER A 79 -27.45 3.21 10.77
C SER A 79 -27.07 4.18 9.66
N VAL A 80 -27.32 3.79 8.41
CA VAL A 80 -27.12 4.67 7.25
C VAL A 80 -27.91 5.97 7.40
N GLY A 81 -29.17 5.88 7.86
CA GLY A 81 -30.04 7.05 8.04
C GLY A 81 -29.50 8.03 9.08
N VAL A 82 -29.11 7.54 10.26
CA VAL A 82 -28.58 8.41 11.32
C VAL A 82 -27.22 8.97 10.95
N ASN A 83 -26.33 8.18 10.34
CA ASN A 83 -25.03 8.70 9.88
C ASN A 83 -25.20 9.79 8.81
N THR A 84 -26.12 9.57 7.86
CA THR A 84 -26.46 10.55 6.81
C THR A 84 -27.05 11.83 7.39
N ALA A 85 -27.84 11.75 8.46
CA ALA A 85 -28.42 12.93 9.13
C ALA A 85 -27.42 13.65 10.05
N LEU A 86 -26.54 12.91 10.72
CA LEU A 86 -25.55 13.47 11.65
C LEU A 86 -24.47 14.29 10.94
N ALA A 87 -24.02 13.83 9.76
CA ALA A 87 -23.00 14.52 8.99
C ALA A 87 -23.34 15.99 8.67
N PRO A 88 -24.49 16.34 8.05
CA PRO A 88 -24.83 17.73 7.77
C PRO A 88 -25.01 18.56 9.04
N VAL A 89 -25.48 17.97 10.16
CA VAL A 89 -25.56 18.67 11.45
C VAL A 89 -24.18 19.10 11.94
N LEU A 90 -23.20 18.19 11.90
CA LEU A 90 -21.82 18.49 12.30
C LEU A 90 -21.11 19.42 11.30
N SER A 91 -21.38 19.29 10.00
CA SER A 91 -20.87 20.21 8.98
C SER A 91 -21.41 21.63 9.17
N LEU A 92 -22.71 21.77 9.44
CA LEU A 92 -23.34 23.06 9.75
C LEU A 92 -22.75 23.67 11.03
N PHE A 93 -22.57 22.85 12.07
CA PHE A 93 -21.91 23.29 13.30
C PHE A 93 -20.48 23.77 13.04
N ALA A 94 -19.69 23.04 12.25
CA ALA A 94 -18.33 23.43 11.92
C ALA A 94 -18.28 24.76 11.14
N LEU A 95 -19.15 24.95 10.14
CA LEU A 95 -19.25 26.20 9.40
C LEU A 95 -19.74 27.37 10.26
N TRP A 96 -20.68 27.10 11.17
CA TRP A 96 -21.11 28.08 12.16
C TRP A 96 -19.95 28.54 13.05
N VAL A 97 -19.14 27.61 13.59
CA VAL A 97 -17.94 27.96 14.36
C VAL A 97 -16.98 28.79 13.51
N ARG A 98 -16.72 28.38 12.26
CA ARG A 98 -15.85 29.12 11.33
C ARG A 98 -16.32 30.57 11.15
N TRP A 99 -17.62 30.78 10.95
CA TRP A 99 -18.19 32.11 10.81
C TRP A 99 -18.06 32.91 12.10
N VAL A 100 -18.38 32.33 13.26
CA VAL A 100 -18.21 32.99 14.58
C VAL A 100 -16.77 33.48 14.76
N VAL A 101 -15.78 32.64 14.44
CA VAL A 101 -14.36 33.03 14.52
C VAL A 101 -14.05 34.18 13.55
N THR A 102 -14.63 34.14 12.35
CA THR A 102 -14.49 35.22 11.35
C THR A 102 -15.08 36.54 11.84
N PHE A 103 -16.25 36.51 12.46
CA PHE A 103 -16.85 37.70 13.06
C PHE A 103 -16.07 38.19 14.28
N ASN A 104 -15.43 37.31 15.04
CA ASN A 104 -14.73 37.71 16.26
C ASN A 104 -13.52 38.60 15.97
N GLU A 105 -12.84 38.38 14.85
CA GLU A 105 -11.74 39.25 14.41
C GLU A 105 -12.22 40.63 13.94
N LEU A 106 -13.50 40.75 13.58
CA LEU A 106 -14.13 42.03 13.25
C LEU A 106 -14.66 42.73 14.52
N GLY A 107 -15.05 41.96 15.53
CA GLY A 107 -15.43 42.44 16.85
C GLY A 107 -16.15 41.37 17.68
N SER A 108 -15.80 41.26 18.97
CA SER A 108 -16.38 40.26 19.88
C SER A 108 -17.89 40.39 20.06
N ALA A 109 -18.43 41.61 20.04
CA ALA A 109 -19.87 41.86 20.13
C ALA A 109 -20.66 41.30 18.93
N GLU A 110 -20.09 41.38 17.73
CA GLU A 110 -20.72 40.87 16.51
C GLU A 110 -20.66 39.35 16.45
N ALA A 111 -19.54 38.76 16.88
CA ALA A 111 -19.42 37.31 17.03
C ALA A 111 -20.44 36.75 18.02
N LEU A 112 -20.59 37.40 19.18
CA LEU A 112 -21.58 37.01 20.19
C LEU A 112 -23.00 37.11 19.63
N LYS A 113 -23.33 38.23 18.95
CA LYS A 113 -24.63 38.44 18.32
C LYS A 113 -24.93 37.35 17.27
N PHE A 114 -23.94 37.01 16.43
CA PHE A 114 -24.07 35.94 15.45
C PHE A 114 -24.30 34.59 16.13
N ALA A 115 -23.47 34.26 17.11
CA ALA A 115 -23.52 33.00 17.85
C ALA A 115 -24.87 32.79 18.57
N SER A 116 -25.45 33.85 19.14
CA SER A 116 -26.74 33.79 19.83
C SER A 116 -27.96 33.90 18.91
N SER A 117 -27.77 34.26 17.64
CA SER A 117 -28.88 34.43 16.70
C SER A 117 -29.36 33.11 16.11
N GLY A 118 -30.63 33.05 15.69
CA GLY A 118 -31.15 31.90 14.93
C GLY A 118 -30.77 31.96 13.44
N VAL A 119 -31.24 30.97 12.68
CA VAL A 119 -30.95 30.83 11.23
C VAL A 119 -31.28 32.09 10.42
N THR A 120 -32.38 32.78 10.72
CA THR A 120 -32.75 34.05 10.08
C THR A 120 -31.76 35.18 10.39
N GLY A 121 -31.26 35.22 11.63
CA GLY A 121 -30.22 36.15 12.05
C GLY A 121 -28.88 35.86 11.36
N TRP A 122 -28.52 34.58 11.22
CA TRP A 122 -27.32 34.18 10.47
C TRP A 122 -27.38 34.66 9.02
N ALA A 123 -28.50 34.42 8.34
CA ALA A 123 -28.69 34.84 6.96
C ALA A 123 -28.59 36.37 6.80
N ALA A 124 -29.22 37.14 7.70
CA ALA A 124 -29.16 38.60 7.67
C ALA A 124 -27.73 39.13 7.89
N MET A 125 -26.99 38.55 8.83
CA MET A 125 -25.62 38.97 9.12
C MET A 125 -24.63 38.57 8.02
N LEU A 126 -24.76 37.36 7.48
CA LEU A 126 -23.97 36.92 6.32
C LEU A 126 -24.25 37.82 5.11
N TRP A 127 -25.52 38.14 4.83
CA TRP A 127 -25.88 39.07 3.76
C TRP A 127 -25.26 40.46 3.97
N HIS A 128 -25.37 41.01 5.18
CA HIS A 128 -24.78 42.30 5.50
C HIS A 128 -23.26 42.31 5.23
N ARG A 129 -22.55 41.24 5.60
CA ARG A 129 -21.13 41.09 5.31
C ARG A 129 -20.80 40.92 3.85
N ALA A 130 -21.62 40.18 3.11
CA ALA A 130 -21.44 40.06 1.67
C ALA A 130 -21.54 41.43 0.98
N VAL A 131 -22.47 42.27 1.44
CA VAL A 131 -22.62 43.66 0.97
C VAL A 131 -21.39 44.50 1.34
N GLU A 132 -20.91 44.40 2.59
CA GLU A 132 -19.74 45.14 3.04
C GLU A 132 -18.45 44.74 2.29
N ALA A 133 -18.24 43.44 2.07
CA ALA A 133 -17.11 42.93 1.31
C ALA A 133 -17.12 43.43 -0.14
N ALA A 134 -18.31 43.47 -0.76
CA ALA A 134 -18.49 44.02 -2.10
C ALA A 134 -18.20 45.54 -2.15
N MET A 135 -18.56 46.30 -1.11
CA MET A 135 -18.23 47.73 -1.05
C MET A 135 -16.72 47.98 -0.92
N ARG A 136 -15.97 47.10 -0.25
CA ARG A 136 -14.51 47.23 -0.11
C ARG A 136 -13.75 46.92 -1.40
N ASN A 137 -14.26 45.97 -2.21
CA ASN A 137 -13.66 45.60 -3.50
C ASN A 137 -14.73 45.46 -4.59
N PRO A 138 -15.32 46.58 -5.06
CA PRO A 138 -16.43 46.55 -6.00
C PRO A 138 -16.03 46.02 -7.38
N ALA A 139 -14.75 46.12 -7.74
CA ALA A 139 -14.22 45.58 -9.00
C ALA A 139 -14.12 44.05 -9.01
N THR A 140 -14.17 43.39 -7.84
CA THR A 140 -13.84 41.96 -7.71
C THR A 140 -15.01 41.14 -7.16
N PHE A 141 -15.90 41.73 -6.35
CA PHE A 141 -16.96 40.99 -5.67
C PHE A 141 -18.32 41.69 -5.73
N ALA A 142 -19.30 41.04 -6.35
CA ALA A 142 -20.72 41.31 -6.08
C ALA A 142 -21.13 40.61 -4.77
N PRO A 143 -22.05 41.18 -3.95
CA PRO A 143 -22.51 40.54 -2.71
C PRO A 143 -23.04 39.12 -2.94
N THR A 144 -23.73 38.93 -4.06
CA THR A 144 -24.25 37.62 -4.50
C THR A 144 -23.14 36.59 -4.68
N MET A 145 -21.96 36.99 -5.15
CA MET A 145 -20.83 36.08 -5.35
C MET A 145 -20.30 35.54 -4.03
N GLN A 146 -20.23 36.37 -2.99
CA GLN A 146 -19.80 35.91 -1.66
C GLN A 146 -20.81 34.91 -1.05
N CYS A 147 -22.11 35.15 -1.22
CA CYS A 147 -23.14 34.19 -0.82
C CYS A 147 -23.02 32.87 -1.59
N ILE A 148 -22.76 32.93 -2.90
CA ILE A 148 -22.51 31.73 -3.73
C ILE A 148 -21.31 30.96 -3.19
N ILE A 149 -20.20 31.63 -2.83
CA ILE A 149 -19.01 30.98 -2.27
C ILE A 149 -19.37 30.25 -0.97
N TRP A 150 -20.11 30.86 -0.05
CA TRP A 150 -20.51 30.19 1.19
C TRP A 150 -21.48 29.02 0.95
N LEU A 151 -22.36 29.12 -0.05
CA LEU A 151 -23.23 28.01 -0.44
C LEU A 151 -22.44 26.86 -1.05
N LEU A 152 -21.43 27.14 -1.87
CA LEU A 152 -20.51 26.14 -2.40
C LEU A 152 -19.70 25.50 -1.28
N GLU A 153 -19.21 26.29 -0.32
CA GLU A 153 -18.50 25.80 0.86
C GLU A 153 -19.39 24.83 1.68
N LEU A 154 -20.63 25.23 1.95
CA LEU A 154 -21.62 24.39 2.61
C LEU A 154 -21.89 23.10 1.84
N ALA A 155 -22.06 23.19 0.52
CA ALA A 155 -22.29 22.04 -0.34
C ALA A 155 -21.08 21.08 -0.34
N ILE A 156 -19.86 21.59 -0.50
CA ILE A 156 -18.64 20.78 -0.53
C ILE A 156 -18.45 20.06 0.81
N VAL A 157 -18.46 20.81 1.93
CA VAL A 157 -18.25 20.23 3.26
C VAL A 157 -19.36 19.24 3.61
N GLY A 158 -20.62 19.62 3.37
CA GLY A 158 -21.78 18.78 3.65
C GLY A 158 -21.80 17.49 2.81
N LEU A 159 -21.55 17.57 1.50
CA LEU A 159 -21.58 16.42 0.60
C LEU A 159 -20.45 15.43 0.92
N ILE A 160 -19.22 15.90 1.12
CA ILE A 160 -18.07 15.04 1.44
C ILE A 160 -18.30 14.35 2.79
N CYS A 161 -18.68 15.11 3.83
CA CYS A 161 -18.95 14.54 5.15
C CYS A 161 -20.09 13.52 5.11
N THR A 162 -21.16 13.81 4.37
CA THR A 162 -22.31 12.89 4.24
C THR A 162 -21.94 11.63 3.48
N PHE A 163 -21.15 11.75 2.42
CA PHE A 163 -20.65 10.60 1.66
C PHE A 163 -19.82 9.67 2.55
N VAL A 164 -18.84 10.21 3.27
CA VAL A 164 -17.98 9.44 4.18
C VAL A 164 -18.80 8.81 5.32
N ALA A 165 -19.68 9.57 5.97
CA ALA A 165 -20.52 9.03 7.05
C ALA A 165 -21.42 7.88 6.58
N ARG A 166 -21.95 8.00 5.35
CA ARG A 166 -22.76 6.96 4.72
C ARG A 166 -21.93 5.73 4.33
N SER A 167 -20.69 5.90 3.87
CA SER A 167 -19.81 4.78 3.56
C SER A 167 -19.40 4.01 4.81
N THR A 168 -19.11 4.69 5.93
CA THR A 168 -18.75 4.03 7.20
C THR A 168 -19.81 3.04 7.67
N ALA A 169 -21.11 3.37 7.54
CA ALA A 169 -22.18 2.44 7.91
C ALA A 169 -22.22 1.17 7.05
N ARG A 170 -21.68 1.23 5.82
CA ARG A 170 -21.66 0.13 4.86
C ARG A 170 -20.44 -0.77 5.02
N ASP A 171 -19.46 -0.37 5.83
CA ASP A 171 -18.35 -1.25 6.14
C ASP A 171 -18.85 -2.44 6.99
N PRO A 172 -18.37 -3.67 6.73
CA PRO A 172 -18.82 -4.83 7.49
C PRO A 172 -18.49 -4.72 8.97
N TYR A 173 -19.46 -5.06 9.81
CA TYR A 173 -19.36 -5.02 11.27
C TYR A 173 -19.76 -6.36 11.86
N SER A 174 -18.92 -6.93 12.72
CA SER A 174 -19.29 -8.10 13.52
C SER A 174 -20.06 -7.65 14.76
N GLU A 175 -21.34 -7.97 14.80
CA GLU A 175 -22.20 -7.73 15.97
C GLU A 175 -21.78 -8.60 17.17
N SER A 176 -21.20 -9.77 16.93
CA SER A 176 -20.76 -10.69 18.00
C SER A 176 -19.47 -10.20 18.69
N ALA A 177 -18.49 -9.74 17.90
CA ALA A 177 -17.23 -9.21 18.41
C ALA A 177 -17.29 -7.72 18.76
N GLY A 178 -18.33 -7.02 18.32
CA GLY A 178 -18.49 -5.58 18.51
C GLY A 178 -17.39 -4.76 17.83
N ARG A 179 -16.92 -5.18 16.65
CA ARG A 179 -15.81 -4.55 15.91
C ARG A 179 -16.08 -4.48 14.41
N TRP A 180 -15.56 -3.43 13.77
CA TRP A 180 -15.50 -3.30 12.32
C TRP A 180 -14.51 -4.30 11.73
N ALA A 181 -14.81 -4.81 10.54
CA ALA A 181 -13.91 -5.67 9.80
C ALA A 181 -12.71 -4.89 9.30
N THR A 182 -11.51 -5.43 9.49
CA THR A 182 -10.28 -4.84 8.97
C THR A 182 -10.03 -5.33 7.55
N PRO A 183 -9.58 -4.45 6.63
CA PRO A 183 -9.18 -4.88 5.30
C PRO A 183 -7.95 -5.78 5.37
N VAL A 184 -7.95 -6.82 4.53
CA VAL A 184 -6.81 -7.69 4.27
C VAL A 184 -6.44 -7.48 2.81
N THR A 185 -5.19 -7.11 2.57
CA THR A 185 -4.67 -6.82 1.24
C THR A 185 -4.87 -8.05 0.35
N GLY A 186 -5.39 -7.85 -0.86
CA GLY A 186 -5.50 -8.89 -1.86
C GLY A 186 -4.65 -8.59 -3.09
N ARG A 187 -4.79 -9.43 -4.11
CA ARG A 187 -4.10 -9.35 -5.40
C ARG A 187 -5.09 -9.35 -6.54
N GLU A 188 -4.58 -8.96 -7.70
CA GLU A 188 -5.31 -9.07 -8.96
C GLU A 188 -5.16 -10.48 -9.53
N LEU A 189 -6.28 -11.05 -9.94
CA LEU A 189 -6.39 -12.33 -10.63
C LEU A 189 -6.63 -12.08 -12.12
N TYR A 190 -6.17 -12.96 -12.98
CA TYR A 190 -6.45 -12.87 -14.40
C TYR A 190 -7.91 -13.18 -14.70
N TRP A 191 -8.49 -12.37 -15.59
CA TRP A 191 -9.84 -12.58 -16.07
C TRP A 191 -9.88 -12.54 -17.59
N ASN A 192 -10.30 -13.66 -18.19
CA ASN A 192 -10.51 -13.74 -19.64
C ASN A 192 -11.92 -13.29 -20.06
N GLY A 193 -12.88 -13.28 -19.13
CA GLY A 193 -14.22 -12.74 -19.35
C GLY A 193 -14.17 -11.23 -19.53
N ARG A 194 -14.97 -10.68 -20.45
CA ARG A 194 -14.90 -9.24 -20.79
C ARG A 194 -15.81 -8.37 -19.93
N HIS A 195 -16.72 -8.98 -19.18
CA HIS A 195 -17.81 -8.28 -18.51
C HIS A 195 -18.00 -8.69 -17.04
N SER A 196 -18.40 -7.74 -16.20
CA SER A 196 -18.69 -7.97 -14.78
C SER A 196 -19.92 -8.84 -14.55
N SER A 197 -20.90 -8.82 -15.46
CA SER A 197 -22.08 -9.68 -15.38
C SER A 197 -21.76 -11.16 -15.60
N GLU A 198 -20.75 -11.46 -16.42
CA GLU A 198 -20.26 -12.82 -16.65
C GLU A 198 -19.59 -13.36 -15.40
N LEU A 199 -18.65 -12.58 -14.83
CA LEU A 199 -18.01 -12.94 -13.56
C LEU A 199 -19.02 -13.09 -12.42
N ALA A 200 -20.00 -12.19 -12.32
CA ALA A 200 -21.07 -12.30 -11.32
C ALA A 200 -21.85 -13.60 -11.47
N ARG A 201 -22.16 -14.02 -12.71
CA ARG A 201 -22.88 -15.26 -12.97
C ARG A 201 -22.05 -16.47 -12.59
N GLU A 202 -20.76 -16.48 -12.92
CA GLU A 202 -19.86 -17.58 -12.56
C GLU A 202 -19.60 -17.67 -11.06
N LEU A 203 -19.44 -16.53 -10.37
CA LEU A 203 -19.32 -16.52 -8.90
C LEU A 203 -20.60 -17.03 -8.23
N ALA A 204 -21.76 -16.78 -8.81
CA ALA A 204 -23.03 -17.28 -8.29
C ALA A 204 -23.21 -18.79 -8.49
N THR A 205 -22.59 -19.38 -9.51
CA THR A 205 -22.68 -20.83 -9.77
C THR A 205 -21.57 -21.63 -9.10
N GLN A 206 -20.34 -21.12 -9.12
CA GLN A 206 -19.15 -21.82 -8.64
C GLN A 206 -18.69 -21.38 -7.25
N GLY A 207 -19.21 -20.28 -6.72
CA GLY A 207 -18.84 -19.77 -5.41
C GLY A 207 -17.42 -19.17 -5.36
N PRO A 208 -16.88 -18.95 -4.14
CA PRO A 208 -15.55 -18.37 -3.96
C PRO A 208 -14.41 -19.24 -4.52
N GLN A 209 -14.66 -20.54 -4.73
CA GLN A 209 -13.69 -21.48 -5.28
C GLN A 209 -13.23 -21.08 -6.69
N LEU A 210 -14.09 -20.41 -7.47
CA LEU A 210 -13.71 -19.84 -8.75
C LEU A 210 -12.51 -18.88 -8.58
N LEU A 211 -12.54 -17.98 -7.60
CA LEU A 211 -11.46 -17.02 -7.36
C LEU A 211 -10.15 -17.71 -6.98
N ALA A 212 -10.22 -18.80 -6.20
CA ALA A 212 -9.06 -19.59 -5.84
C ALA A 212 -8.48 -20.39 -7.03
N SER A 213 -9.29 -20.65 -8.06
CA SER A 213 -8.85 -21.34 -9.28
C SER A 213 -8.27 -20.43 -10.36
N MET A 214 -8.52 -19.12 -10.28
CA MET A 214 -8.01 -18.14 -11.25
C MET A 214 -6.50 -17.95 -11.10
N GLU A 215 -5.79 -17.72 -12.19
CA GLU A 215 -4.36 -17.41 -12.13
C GLU A 215 -4.11 -16.00 -11.58
N VAL A 216 -2.99 -15.79 -10.88
CA VAL A 216 -2.62 -14.45 -10.39
C VAL A 216 -2.15 -13.59 -11.55
N ALA A 217 -2.65 -12.36 -11.71
CA ALA A 217 -2.36 -11.54 -12.88
C ALA A 217 -0.86 -11.28 -13.10
N THR A 218 -0.05 -11.26 -12.03
CA THR A 218 1.41 -11.05 -12.11
C THR A 218 2.18 -12.20 -12.77
N SER A 219 1.59 -13.40 -12.94
CA SER A 219 2.26 -14.53 -13.57
C SER A 219 2.18 -14.55 -15.09
N LEU A 220 1.40 -13.65 -15.71
CA LEU A 220 1.13 -13.66 -17.14
C LEU A 220 1.85 -12.52 -17.86
N GLU A 221 3.10 -12.77 -18.27
CA GLU A 221 3.91 -11.87 -19.13
C GLU A 221 3.18 -11.50 -20.44
N THR A 222 2.27 -12.37 -20.92
CA THR A 222 1.46 -12.19 -22.12
C THR A 222 0.44 -11.06 -22.03
N MET A 223 0.07 -10.56 -20.84
CA MET A 223 -0.84 -9.42 -20.72
C MET A 223 -0.17 -8.09 -21.10
N MET A 224 1.16 -8.01 -21.10
CA MET A 224 1.90 -6.77 -21.30
C MET A 224 1.89 -6.24 -22.74
N THR A 225 1.36 -7.00 -23.71
CA THR A 225 1.28 -6.61 -25.12
C THR A 225 -0.13 -6.26 -25.59
N ALA A 226 -1.17 -6.55 -24.81
CA ALA A 226 -2.55 -6.26 -25.17
C ALA A 226 -2.86 -4.75 -25.04
N SER A 227 -3.66 -4.22 -25.97
CA SER A 227 -4.16 -2.84 -25.88
C SER A 227 -5.22 -2.66 -24.79
N GLU A 228 -5.88 -3.76 -24.39
CA GLU A 228 -6.88 -3.81 -23.34
C GLU A 228 -6.88 -5.22 -22.70
N TRP A 229 -6.96 -5.28 -21.37
CA TRP A 229 -7.07 -6.53 -20.62
C TRP A 229 -7.87 -6.33 -19.33
N TRP A 230 -8.31 -7.45 -18.75
CA TRP A 230 -9.15 -7.47 -17.55
C TRP A 230 -8.48 -8.26 -16.44
N THR A 231 -8.55 -7.73 -15.23
CA THR A 231 -8.17 -8.45 -14.01
C THR A 231 -9.32 -8.39 -13.00
N VAL A 232 -9.35 -9.34 -12.07
CA VAL A 232 -10.26 -9.35 -10.92
C VAL A 232 -9.48 -8.90 -9.71
N SER A 233 -9.84 -7.77 -9.12
CA SER A 233 -9.38 -7.37 -7.79
C SER A 233 -10.24 -8.05 -6.74
N VAL A 234 -9.60 -8.81 -5.85
CA VAL A 234 -10.27 -9.41 -4.69
C VAL A 234 -9.72 -8.74 -3.43
N GLN A 235 -10.61 -8.23 -2.58
CA GLN A 235 -10.24 -7.65 -1.29
C GLN A 235 -10.95 -8.39 -0.17
N GLY A 236 -10.17 -8.90 0.79
CA GLY A 236 -10.71 -9.55 1.97
C GLY A 236 -11.01 -8.56 3.08
N ARG A 237 -12.05 -8.82 3.88
CA ARG A 237 -12.31 -8.15 5.15
C ARG A 237 -12.67 -9.18 6.21
N ALA A 238 -12.08 -9.06 7.40
CA ALA A 238 -12.28 -10.01 8.48
C ALA A 238 -12.26 -9.35 9.85
N VAL A 239 -12.91 -9.98 10.84
CA VAL A 239 -12.75 -9.65 12.26
C VAL A 239 -12.04 -10.82 12.93
N ARG A 240 -10.81 -10.60 13.43
CA ARG A 240 -9.97 -11.66 14.02
C ARG A 240 -10.66 -12.40 15.17
N ALA A 241 -11.44 -11.69 15.98
CA ALA A 241 -12.14 -12.25 17.13
C ALA A 241 -13.42 -13.03 16.79
N ASP A 242 -13.92 -12.95 15.55
CA ASP A 242 -15.13 -13.63 15.09
C ASP A 242 -14.83 -14.42 13.81
N PRO A 243 -14.69 -15.76 13.87
CA PRO A 243 -14.42 -16.59 12.71
C PRO A 243 -15.47 -16.51 11.60
N ALA A 244 -16.73 -16.25 11.94
CA ALA A 244 -17.83 -16.19 10.97
C ALA A 244 -17.92 -14.84 10.24
N ALA A 245 -17.25 -13.81 10.76
CA ALA A 245 -17.20 -12.48 10.18
C ALA A 245 -16.15 -12.38 9.07
N ARG A 246 -16.49 -12.89 7.88
CA ARG A 246 -15.64 -12.92 6.68
C ARG A 246 -16.39 -12.38 5.48
N TRP A 247 -15.77 -11.43 4.78
CA TRP A 247 -16.35 -10.81 3.60
C TRP A 247 -15.33 -10.63 2.49
N LEU A 248 -15.76 -10.81 1.25
CA LEU A 248 -14.99 -10.54 0.05
C LEU A 248 -15.63 -9.39 -0.74
N THR A 249 -14.82 -8.46 -1.22
CA THR A 249 -15.22 -7.50 -2.26
C THR A 249 -14.50 -7.90 -3.54
N VAL A 250 -15.26 -8.05 -4.62
CA VAL A 250 -14.74 -8.47 -5.92
C VAL A 250 -15.10 -7.41 -6.94
N SER A 251 -14.09 -6.91 -7.65
CA SER A 251 -14.25 -5.88 -8.68
C SER A 251 -13.44 -6.27 -9.91
N ILE A 252 -13.94 -5.96 -11.10
CA ILE A 252 -13.15 -6.06 -12.34
C ILE A 252 -12.40 -4.77 -12.56
N LEU A 253 -11.12 -4.88 -12.87
CA LEU A 253 -10.29 -3.80 -13.36
C LEU A 253 -10.14 -3.96 -14.87
N THR A 254 -10.61 -2.97 -15.62
CA THR A 254 -10.37 -2.87 -17.06
C THR A 254 -9.18 -1.97 -17.27
N HIS A 255 -8.08 -2.56 -17.75
CA HIS A 255 -6.87 -1.82 -18.07
C HIS A 255 -6.85 -1.56 -19.58
N ARG A 256 -6.63 -0.30 -19.95
CA ARG A 256 -6.52 0.11 -21.35
C ARG A 256 -5.25 0.89 -21.55
N ARG A 257 -4.42 0.45 -22.51
CA ARG A 257 -3.23 1.17 -22.93
C ARG A 257 -3.63 2.26 -23.93
N THR A 258 -3.26 3.50 -23.62
CA THR A 258 -3.42 4.63 -24.52
C THR A 258 -2.39 4.58 -25.66
N PRO A 259 -2.57 5.32 -26.77
CA PRO A 259 -1.57 5.42 -27.83
C PRO A 259 -0.19 5.89 -27.33
N ASN A 260 -0.15 6.59 -26.21
CA ASN A 260 1.06 7.15 -25.60
C ASN A 260 1.76 6.13 -24.66
N GLY A 261 1.22 4.92 -24.52
CA GLY A 261 1.75 3.88 -23.63
C GLY A 261 1.21 3.92 -22.20
N GLU A 262 0.54 5.00 -21.77
CA GLU A 262 -0.06 5.09 -20.43
C GLU A 262 -1.19 4.06 -20.25
N ILE A 263 -1.26 3.43 -19.07
CA ILE A 263 -2.31 2.47 -18.73
C ILE A 263 -3.39 3.19 -17.91
N LYS A 264 -4.63 3.20 -18.41
CA LYS A 264 -5.80 3.69 -17.69
C LYS A 264 -6.58 2.51 -17.13
N THR A 265 -6.82 2.51 -15.82
CA THR A 265 -7.58 1.48 -15.14
C THR A 265 -8.96 1.99 -14.78
N ARG A 266 -10.00 1.21 -15.11
CA ARG A 266 -11.38 1.45 -14.69
C ARG A 266 -11.85 0.30 -13.81
N THR A 267 -12.27 0.61 -12.60
CA THR A 267 -12.84 -0.37 -11.66
C THR A 267 -14.35 -0.47 -11.82
N THR A 268 -14.87 -1.69 -11.86
CA THR A 268 -16.31 -1.99 -11.85
C THR A 268 -16.59 -3.05 -10.79
N ASP A 269 -17.33 -2.70 -9.75
CA ASP A 269 -17.68 -3.63 -8.68
C ASP A 269 -18.61 -4.73 -9.19
N VAL A 270 -18.30 -5.97 -8.81
CA VAL A 270 -19.08 -7.17 -9.16
C VAL A 270 -19.95 -7.54 -7.96
N VAL A 271 -19.32 -7.66 -6.80
CA VAL A 271 -19.99 -7.85 -5.52
C VAL A 271 -19.22 -7.12 -4.42
N THR A 272 -19.96 -6.44 -3.55
CA THR A 272 -19.39 -5.70 -2.41
C THR A 272 -19.75 -6.41 -1.12
N ALA A 273 -18.74 -6.62 -0.26
CA ALA A 273 -18.88 -7.25 1.04
C ALA A 273 -19.71 -8.55 1.02
N TRP A 274 -19.41 -9.44 0.08
CA TRP A 274 -19.99 -10.78 -0.01
C TRP A 274 -19.62 -11.61 1.21
N HIS A 275 -20.60 -12.02 2.00
CA HIS A 275 -20.40 -12.92 3.13
C HIS A 275 -20.02 -14.32 2.63
N VAL A 276 -18.95 -14.86 3.19
CA VAL A 276 -18.42 -16.19 2.82
C VAL A 276 -18.08 -16.99 4.06
N THR A 277 -17.98 -18.31 3.91
CA THR A 277 -17.55 -19.18 5.00
C THR A 277 -16.09 -18.89 5.40
N ALA A 278 -15.71 -19.26 6.62
CA ALA A 278 -14.33 -19.11 7.08
C ALA A 278 -13.34 -19.93 6.23
N GLU A 279 -13.75 -21.12 5.80
CA GLU A 279 -12.94 -22.02 4.96
C GLU A 279 -12.71 -21.42 3.58
N ASP A 280 -13.78 -20.96 2.91
CA ASP A 280 -13.68 -20.34 1.59
C ASP A 280 -12.89 -19.03 1.63
N TYR A 281 -13.06 -18.24 2.69
CA TYR A 281 -12.28 -17.03 2.88
C TYR A 281 -10.79 -17.33 2.98
N VAL A 282 -10.40 -18.32 3.79
CA VAL A 282 -9.01 -18.72 3.94
C VAL A 282 -8.46 -19.25 2.62
N LEU A 283 -9.22 -20.08 1.90
CA LEU A 283 -8.85 -20.60 0.60
C LEU A 283 -8.54 -19.47 -0.40
N VAL A 284 -9.46 -18.51 -0.54
CA VAL A 284 -9.28 -17.37 -1.46
C VAL A 284 -8.13 -16.50 -0.99
N MET A 285 -8.07 -16.14 0.29
CA MET A 285 -7.03 -15.23 0.80
C MET A 285 -5.65 -15.87 0.84
N GLN A 286 -5.49 -17.19 0.98
CA GLN A 286 -4.19 -17.84 0.80
C GLN A 286 -3.67 -17.72 -0.64
N HIS A 287 -4.60 -17.72 -1.61
CA HIS A 287 -4.28 -17.56 -3.02
C HIS A 287 -4.01 -16.10 -3.40
N VAL A 288 -4.81 -15.15 -2.89
CA VAL A 288 -4.73 -13.73 -3.26
C VAL A 288 -3.93 -12.86 -2.30
N ALA A 289 -3.59 -13.34 -1.10
CA ALA A 289 -2.76 -12.54 -0.20
C ALA A 289 -1.46 -12.21 -0.95
N PRO A 290 -1.02 -10.94 -0.93
CA PRO A 290 0.35 -10.65 -1.32
C PRO A 290 1.19 -11.52 -0.40
N GLY A 291 1.85 -12.53 -0.97
CA GLY A 291 2.76 -13.35 -0.18
C GLY A 291 3.62 -12.37 0.59
N GLU A 292 3.48 -12.37 1.92
CA GLU A 292 4.32 -11.59 2.80
C GLU A 292 5.74 -12.07 2.53
N ARG A 293 6.41 -11.41 1.59
CA ARG A 293 7.85 -11.32 1.59
C ARG A 293 8.20 -10.13 2.49
N HIS A 294 7.63 -10.11 3.70
CA HIS A 294 8.31 -9.52 4.84
C HIS A 294 9.61 -10.31 5.04
N GLY A 295 10.61 -9.62 5.58
CA GLY A 295 12.00 -10.07 5.67
C GLY A 295 12.16 -11.57 5.85
N GLU A 296 12.95 -12.17 4.97
CA GLU A 296 13.70 -13.38 5.30
C GLU A 296 12.89 -14.48 6.01
N SER A 297 11.71 -14.83 5.51
CA SER A 297 11.10 -16.12 5.86
C SER A 297 11.73 -17.20 4.97
N TRP A 298 12.81 -17.75 5.48
CA TRP A 298 13.58 -18.84 4.87
C TRP A 298 12.89 -20.21 4.96
N THR A 299 11.73 -20.30 5.61
CA THR A 299 10.93 -21.52 5.66
C THR A 299 10.12 -21.64 4.37
N SER A 300 10.29 -22.75 3.64
CA SER A 300 9.53 -23.04 2.41
C SER A 300 8.05 -22.76 2.61
N ALA A 301 7.52 -21.76 1.91
CA ALA A 301 6.14 -21.31 2.06
C ALA A 301 5.16 -22.50 1.91
N GLY A 302 4.42 -22.77 2.98
CA GLY A 302 3.27 -23.68 2.98
C GLY A 302 3.52 -25.14 3.38
N ARG A 303 4.75 -25.55 3.73
CA ARG A 303 5.00 -26.91 4.25
C ARG A 303 5.10 -26.89 5.78
N PRO A 304 4.42 -27.81 6.50
CA PRO A 304 4.54 -27.91 7.94
C PRO A 304 5.98 -28.30 8.32
N THR A 305 6.55 -27.58 9.28
CA THR A 305 7.88 -27.90 9.84
C THR A 305 7.85 -29.32 10.45
N PRO A 306 8.84 -30.18 10.17
CA PRO A 306 8.94 -31.48 10.82
C PRO A 306 8.99 -31.34 12.34
N ARG A 307 8.29 -32.23 13.06
CA ARG A 307 8.13 -32.16 14.51
C ARG A 307 9.48 -32.16 15.24
N GLU A 308 10.45 -32.88 14.70
CA GLU A 308 11.82 -33.01 15.18
C GLU A 308 12.55 -31.66 15.17
N LEU A 309 12.17 -30.73 14.29
CA LEU A 309 12.84 -29.45 14.08
C LEU A 309 12.08 -28.25 14.63
N GLU A 310 10.87 -28.42 15.17
CA GLU A 310 10.04 -27.33 15.70
C GLU A 310 10.82 -26.47 16.72
N SER A 311 11.56 -27.12 17.63
CA SER A 311 12.36 -26.42 18.65
C SER A 311 13.55 -25.68 18.04
N ALA A 312 14.21 -26.27 17.03
CA ALA A 312 15.33 -25.63 16.34
C ALA A 312 14.87 -24.41 15.53
N VAL A 313 13.72 -24.51 14.85
CA VAL A 313 13.11 -23.39 14.11
C VAL A 313 12.63 -22.30 15.06
N ALA A 314 12.06 -22.65 16.22
CA ALA A 314 11.71 -21.66 17.25
C ALA A 314 12.94 -20.90 17.77
N ALA A 315 14.06 -21.60 18.02
CA ALA A 315 15.32 -20.98 18.40
C ALA A 315 15.87 -20.07 17.28
N LEU A 316 15.78 -20.51 16.01
CA LEU A 316 16.18 -19.69 14.87
C LEU A 316 15.36 -18.39 14.76
N ASN A 317 14.03 -18.49 14.90
CA ASN A 317 13.11 -17.34 14.82
C ASN A 317 13.30 -16.33 15.96
N THR A 318 13.89 -16.75 17.08
CA THR A 318 14.24 -15.88 18.22
C THR A 318 15.69 -15.41 18.16
N ASN A 319 16.40 -15.64 17.05
CA ASN A 319 17.81 -15.34 16.85
C ASN A 319 18.76 -16.05 17.84
N ALA A 320 18.31 -17.12 18.49
CA ALA A 320 19.12 -17.97 19.37
C ALA A 320 19.97 -18.95 18.53
N TYR A 321 20.87 -18.40 17.70
CA TYR A 321 21.55 -19.15 16.64
C TYR A 321 22.37 -20.35 17.14
N SER A 322 23.12 -20.20 18.24
CA SER A 322 23.91 -21.30 18.81
C SER A 322 23.03 -22.46 19.30
N GLU A 323 21.86 -22.15 19.86
CA GLU A 323 20.88 -23.14 20.30
C GLU A 323 20.21 -23.82 19.10
N ALA A 324 19.84 -23.04 18.07
CA ALA A 324 19.29 -23.58 16.83
C ALA A 324 20.24 -24.60 16.17
N ILE A 325 21.55 -24.32 16.14
CA ILE A 325 22.57 -25.26 15.65
C ILE A 325 22.63 -26.52 16.52
N ALA A 326 22.68 -26.36 17.84
CA ALA A 326 22.76 -27.50 18.76
C ALA A 326 21.55 -28.44 18.61
N LEU A 327 20.36 -27.88 18.40
CA LEU A 327 19.11 -28.62 18.21
C LEU A 327 19.00 -29.26 16.81
N ALA A 328 19.51 -28.62 15.76
CA ALA A 328 19.39 -29.13 14.38
C ALA A 328 20.54 -30.05 13.95
N ALA A 329 21.75 -29.92 14.52
CA ALA A 329 22.95 -30.58 14.01
C ALA A 329 22.86 -32.12 13.94
N SER A 330 22.23 -32.76 14.93
CA SER A 330 22.02 -34.22 14.93
C SER A 330 21.10 -34.70 13.81
N HIS A 331 20.27 -33.80 13.26
CA HIS A 331 19.29 -34.12 12.23
C HIS A 331 19.83 -33.88 10.80
N CYS A 332 21.02 -33.30 10.63
CA CYS A 332 21.67 -33.12 9.32
C CYS A 332 22.02 -34.44 8.60
N GLN A 333 21.96 -35.57 9.30
CA GLN A 333 22.16 -36.92 8.75
C GLN A 333 20.92 -37.81 8.92
N HIS A 334 19.76 -37.22 9.20
CA HIS A 334 18.53 -37.97 9.41
C HIS A 334 18.18 -38.82 8.17
N PRO A 335 17.66 -40.06 8.34
CA PRO A 335 17.30 -40.93 7.22
C PRO A 335 16.15 -40.36 6.38
N GLU A 336 15.26 -39.58 6.98
CA GLU A 336 14.18 -38.90 6.25
C GLU A 336 14.72 -37.65 5.52
N PRO A 337 14.57 -37.58 4.18
CA PRO A 337 15.13 -36.49 3.39
C PRO A 337 14.63 -35.11 3.80
N LEU A 338 13.35 -34.97 4.16
CA LEU A 338 12.74 -33.69 4.55
C LEU A 338 13.33 -33.13 5.84
N VAL A 339 13.41 -33.97 6.89
CA VAL A 339 14.05 -33.59 8.16
C VAL A 339 15.51 -33.22 7.93
N LYS A 340 16.20 -33.96 7.07
CA LYS A 340 17.59 -33.68 6.72
C LYS A 340 17.78 -32.33 6.02
N THR A 341 16.98 -32.02 5.00
CA THR A 341 17.13 -30.75 4.26
C THR A 341 16.75 -29.54 5.12
N ASP A 342 15.70 -29.63 5.94
CA ASP A 342 15.34 -28.56 6.87
C ASP A 342 16.36 -28.38 7.99
N ALA A 343 16.96 -29.46 8.50
CA ALA A 343 18.06 -29.36 9.48
C ALA A 343 19.28 -28.65 8.89
N LEU A 344 19.67 -29.02 7.66
CA LEU A 344 20.75 -28.35 6.93
C LEU A 344 20.47 -26.86 6.73
N ARG A 345 19.23 -26.51 6.38
CA ARG A 345 18.78 -25.13 6.21
C ARG A 345 18.85 -24.33 7.51
N VAL A 346 18.35 -24.87 8.62
CA VAL A 346 18.43 -24.23 9.94
C VAL A 346 19.90 -24.00 10.34
N CYS A 347 20.76 -25.01 10.19
CA CYS A 347 22.19 -24.89 10.48
C CYS A 347 22.85 -23.83 9.60
N ALA A 348 22.60 -23.82 8.28
CA ALA A 348 23.18 -22.85 7.35
C ALA A 348 22.83 -21.40 7.72
N LEU A 349 21.57 -21.16 8.09
CA LEU A 349 21.08 -19.84 8.48
C LEU A 349 21.64 -19.40 9.83
N ALA A 350 21.65 -20.30 10.82
CA ALA A 350 22.18 -19.99 12.13
C ALA A 350 23.70 -19.71 12.08
N HIS A 351 24.46 -20.51 11.33
CA HIS A 351 25.88 -20.23 11.08
C HIS A 351 26.10 -18.90 10.36
N SER A 352 25.24 -18.55 9.40
CA SER A 352 25.27 -17.23 8.73
C SER A 352 24.99 -16.09 9.71
N GLY A 353 24.00 -16.25 10.61
CA GLY A 353 23.67 -15.29 11.66
C GLY A 353 24.81 -15.06 12.65
N LEU A 354 25.64 -16.07 12.89
CA LEU A 354 26.85 -15.99 13.71
C LEU A 354 28.11 -15.57 12.92
N ALA A 355 27.98 -15.23 11.64
CA ALA A 355 29.09 -14.94 10.73
C ALA A 355 30.14 -16.08 10.63
N GLN A 356 29.72 -17.32 10.85
CA GLN A 356 30.50 -18.55 10.69
C GLN A 356 30.39 -19.05 9.24
N TRP A 357 30.96 -18.26 8.32
CA TRP A 357 30.68 -18.39 6.88
C TRP A 357 31.18 -19.70 6.26
N GLU A 358 32.26 -20.30 6.77
CA GLU A 358 32.76 -21.59 6.26
C GLU A 358 31.77 -22.73 6.56
N GLN A 359 31.21 -22.74 7.76
CA GLN A 359 30.21 -23.72 8.18
C GLN A 359 28.89 -23.48 7.44
N ALA A 360 28.46 -22.22 7.32
CA ALA A 360 27.29 -21.85 6.54
C ALA A 360 27.42 -22.30 5.08
N PHE A 361 28.58 -22.07 4.45
CA PHE A 361 28.87 -22.52 3.09
C PHE A 361 28.74 -24.04 2.97
N ALA A 362 29.34 -24.82 3.90
CA ALA A 362 29.25 -26.29 3.87
C ALA A 362 27.79 -26.77 3.92
N HIS A 363 26.95 -26.17 4.76
CA HIS A 363 25.54 -26.52 4.86
C HIS A 363 24.73 -26.09 3.64
N PHE A 364 24.92 -24.89 3.11
CA PHE A 364 24.23 -24.45 1.89
C PHE A 364 24.65 -25.24 0.66
N HIS A 365 25.93 -25.62 0.56
CA HIS A 365 26.43 -26.46 -0.52
C HIS A 365 25.78 -27.85 -0.46
N ALA A 366 25.77 -28.49 0.72
CA ALA A 366 25.07 -29.75 0.92
C ALA A 366 23.57 -29.62 0.60
N LEU A 367 22.93 -28.54 1.04
CA LEU A 367 21.51 -28.28 0.74
C LEU A 367 21.25 -28.16 -0.76
N PHE A 368 22.13 -27.49 -1.52
CA PHE A 368 22.03 -27.39 -2.97
C PHE A 368 22.15 -28.76 -3.66
N GLU A 369 22.98 -29.69 -3.14
CA GLU A 369 23.08 -31.05 -3.68
C GLU A 369 21.77 -31.84 -3.56
N TYR A 370 20.97 -31.60 -2.52
CA TYR A 370 19.65 -32.22 -2.35
C TYR A 370 18.54 -31.46 -3.08
N GLU A 371 18.61 -30.13 -3.08
CA GLU A 371 17.59 -29.23 -3.65
C GLU A 371 18.25 -28.22 -4.59
N PRO A 372 18.55 -28.61 -5.85
CA PRO A 372 19.21 -27.74 -6.81
C PRO A 372 18.24 -26.65 -7.30
N SER A 373 18.24 -25.51 -6.62
CA SER A 373 17.43 -24.33 -6.96
C SER A 373 18.29 -23.10 -7.21
N ALA A 374 17.73 -22.12 -7.92
CA ALA A 374 18.39 -20.83 -8.13
C ALA A 374 18.64 -20.12 -6.79
N PHE A 375 17.67 -20.21 -5.87
CA PHE A 375 17.81 -19.66 -4.53
C PHE A 375 18.97 -20.29 -3.74
N ASN A 376 19.06 -21.62 -3.70
CA ASN A 376 20.13 -22.31 -2.98
C ASN A 376 21.50 -22.05 -3.63
N ALA A 377 21.58 -22.01 -4.97
CA ALA A 377 22.81 -21.64 -5.66
C ALA A 377 23.25 -20.20 -5.31
N LEU A 378 22.31 -19.25 -5.19
CA LEU A 378 22.62 -17.91 -4.72
C LEU A 378 23.18 -17.91 -3.29
N GLN A 379 22.66 -18.75 -2.39
CA GLN A 379 23.22 -18.85 -1.02
C GLN A 379 24.65 -19.38 -1.01
N VAL A 380 24.95 -20.36 -1.87
CA VAL A 380 26.32 -20.86 -2.03
C VAL A 380 27.22 -19.77 -2.61
N ALA A 381 26.71 -18.95 -3.54
CA ALA A 381 27.42 -17.81 -4.11
C ALA A 381 27.75 -16.74 -3.05
N THR A 382 26.75 -16.31 -2.27
CA THR A 382 26.91 -15.27 -1.25
C THR A 382 27.82 -15.73 -0.13
N THR A 383 27.67 -16.96 0.38
CA THR A 383 28.57 -17.50 1.41
C THR A 383 29.99 -17.74 0.90
N SER A 384 30.18 -18.06 -0.39
CA SER A 384 31.52 -18.09 -1.00
C SER A 384 32.19 -16.71 -0.98
N VAL A 385 31.45 -15.65 -1.32
CA VAL A 385 31.97 -14.28 -1.19
C VAL A 385 32.29 -13.95 0.26
N MET A 386 31.40 -14.29 1.20
CA MET A 386 31.60 -14.01 2.63
C MET A 386 32.81 -14.75 3.23
N THR A 387 33.17 -15.92 2.70
CA THR A 387 34.40 -16.66 3.04
C THR A 387 35.67 -16.10 2.39
N GLY A 388 35.56 -15.09 1.52
CA GLY A 388 36.69 -14.47 0.81
C GLY A 388 37.02 -15.12 -0.54
N GLU A 389 36.22 -16.10 -0.98
CA GLU A 389 36.43 -16.83 -2.23
C GLU A 389 35.61 -16.21 -3.36
N LEU A 390 36.01 -15.02 -3.83
CA LEU A 390 35.28 -14.23 -4.83
C LEU A 390 35.04 -15.01 -6.14
N ALA A 391 36.07 -15.66 -6.68
CA ALA A 391 35.96 -16.41 -7.93
C ALA A 391 34.94 -17.55 -7.83
N ARG A 392 34.91 -18.25 -6.68
CA ARG A 392 33.90 -19.28 -6.39
C ARG A 392 32.51 -18.67 -6.28
N GLY A 393 32.39 -17.53 -5.61
CA GLY A 393 31.14 -16.79 -5.52
C GLY A 393 30.58 -16.40 -6.90
N GLN A 394 31.42 -15.91 -7.79
CA GLN A 394 31.05 -15.54 -9.15
C GLN A 394 30.53 -16.75 -9.96
N ALA A 395 31.25 -17.86 -9.93
CA ALA A 395 30.86 -19.09 -10.64
C ALA A 395 29.50 -19.63 -10.14
N TRP A 396 29.26 -19.57 -8.83
CA TRP A 396 27.97 -19.97 -8.26
C TRP A 396 26.86 -18.98 -8.58
N PHE A 397 27.15 -17.69 -8.67
CA PHE A 397 26.19 -16.69 -9.10
C PHE A 397 25.76 -16.94 -10.56
N GLU A 398 26.70 -17.21 -11.47
CA GLU A 398 26.40 -17.56 -12.87
C GLU A 398 25.52 -18.82 -12.95
N LYS A 399 25.83 -19.82 -12.13
CA LYS A 399 24.99 -21.02 -12.02
C LYS A 399 23.59 -20.71 -11.47
N ALA A 400 23.49 -19.82 -10.48
CA ALA A 400 22.20 -19.38 -9.95
C ALA A 400 21.38 -18.63 -11.01
N ASP A 401 22.01 -17.78 -11.82
CA ASP A 401 21.37 -17.05 -12.91
C ASP A 401 20.86 -18.00 -14.00
N ALA A 402 21.67 -18.99 -14.39
CA ALA A 402 21.27 -20.02 -15.35
C ALA A 402 20.06 -20.85 -14.85
N LEU A 403 20.11 -21.33 -13.60
CA LEU A 403 18.97 -22.04 -12.99
C LEU A 403 17.72 -21.16 -12.88
N ASN A 404 17.89 -19.85 -12.65
CA ASN A 404 16.78 -18.92 -12.52
C ASN A 404 16.12 -18.60 -13.87
N GLN A 405 16.88 -18.60 -14.97
CA GLN A 405 16.32 -18.45 -16.32
C GLN A 405 15.37 -19.61 -16.66
N GLU A 406 15.67 -20.82 -16.19
CA GLU A 406 14.84 -22.00 -16.37
C GLU A 406 13.65 -22.04 -15.40
N SER A 407 13.92 -21.89 -14.10
CA SER A 407 12.92 -22.08 -13.03
C SER A 407 12.04 -20.86 -12.76
N ARG A 408 12.52 -19.66 -13.08
CA ARG A 408 11.87 -18.37 -12.79
C ARG A 408 11.47 -18.19 -11.32
N GLU A 409 12.21 -18.80 -10.39
CA GLU A 409 11.94 -18.77 -8.94
C GLU A 409 12.04 -17.35 -8.36
N MET A 410 12.96 -16.54 -8.91
CA MET A 410 13.26 -15.18 -8.48
C MET A 410 13.29 -14.23 -9.67
N SER A 411 13.06 -12.93 -9.45
CA SER A 411 13.40 -11.95 -10.48
C SER A 411 14.93 -11.86 -10.63
N ALA A 412 15.41 -11.64 -11.85
CA ALA A 412 16.85 -11.47 -12.11
C ALA A 412 17.45 -10.30 -11.32
N ALA A 413 16.69 -9.23 -11.11
CA ALA A 413 17.07 -8.10 -10.27
C ALA A 413 17.21 -8.48 -8.78
N ARG A 414 16.31 -9.33 -8.25
CA ARG A 414 16.41 -9.84 -6.88
C ARG A 414 17.64 -10.73 -6.69
N LEU A 415 17.95 -11.59 -7.67
CA LEU A 415 19.15 -12.42 -7.65
C LEU A 415 20.42 -11.55 -7.54
N ARG A 416 20.51 -10.53 -8.39
CA ARG A 416 21.66 -9.61 -8.45
C ARG A 416 21.80 -8.75 -7.19
N THR A 417 20.70 -8.19 -6.68
CA THR A 417 20.73 -7.35 -5.47
C THR A 417 21.14 -8.15 -4.22
N GLY A 418 20.74 -9.42 -4.13
CA GLY A 418 21.21 -10.33 -3.08
C GLY A 418 22.73 -10.54 -3.15
N PHE A 419 23.27 -10.77 -4.35
CA PHE A 419 24.70 -10.96 -4.55
C PHE A 419 25.52 -9.68 -4.33
N ILE A 420 25.04 -8.53 -4.82
CA ILE A 420 25.64 -7.20 -4.57
C ILE A 420 25.80 -6.95 -3.07
N SER A 421 24.78 -7.30 -2.27
CA SER A 421 24.83 -7.09 -0.81
C SER A 421 25.94 -7.91 -0.14
N ALA A 422 26.25 -9.10 -0.64
CA ALA A 422 27.36 -9.91 -0.13
C ALA A 422 28.73 -9.31 -0.54
N LEU A 423 28.87 -8.89 -1.79
CA LEU A 423 30.07 -8.21 -2.30
C LEU A 423 30.35 -6.91 -1.53
N GLU A 424 29.32 -6.11 -1.27
CA GLU A 424 29.41 -4.86 -0.52
C GLU A 424 29.89 -5.10 0.91
N LYS A 425 29.32 -6.09 1.62
CA LYS A 425 29.73 -6.46 2.98
C LYS A 425 31.20 -6.91 3.06
N ARG A 426 31.76 -7.45 1.97
CA ARG A 426 33.17 -7.86 1.90
C ARG A 426 34.09 -6.79 1.33
N GLY A 427 33.54 -5.68 0.85
CA GLY A 427 34.31 -4.59 0.26
C GLY A 427 34.80 -4.87 -1.16
N GLU A 428 34.21 -5.85 -1.86
CA GLU A 428 34.57 -6.22 -3.24
C GLU A 428 33.90 -5.29 -4.26
N PHE A 429 34.13 -3.98 -4.15
CA PHE A 429 33.39 -2.96 -4.91
C PHE A 429 33.59 -3.06 -6.43
N ALA A 430 34.78 -3.49 -6.88
CA ALA A 430 35.05 -3.68 -8.30
C ALA A 430 34.17 -4.78 -8.92
N ALA A 431 33.92 -5.86 -8.17
CA ALA A 431 33.07 -6.97 -8.60
C ALA A 431 31.58 -6.60 -8.60
N ILE A 432 31.17 -5.53 -7.92
CA ILE A 432 29.77 -5.04 -7.92
C ILE A 432 29.42 -4.36 -9.26
N LEU A 433 30.39 -3.72 -9.92
CA LEU A 433 30.13 -2.89 -11.11
C LEU A 433 29.35 -3.59 -12.23
N PRO A 434 29.68 -4.83 -12.65
CA PRO A 434 28.92 -5.52 -13.69
C PRO A 434 27.44 -5.72 -13.32
N HIS A 435 27.14 -5.93 -12.03
CA HIS A 435 25.76 -6.11 -11.56
C HIS A 435 25.00 -4.78 -11.50
N LEU A 436 25.67 -3.68 -11.12
CA LEU A 436 25.08 -2.34 -11.20
C LEU A 436 24.82 -1.90 -12.63
N ASN A 437 25.76 -2.18 -13.56
CA ASN A 437 25.57 -1.92 -14.98
C ASN A 437 24.34 -2.67 -15.52
N TRP A 438 24.20 -3.94 -15.16
CA TRP A 438 23.03 -4.73 -15.53
C TRP A 438 21.73 -4.11 -15.00
N LEU A 439 21.70 -3.65 -13.74
CA LEU A 439 20.52 -3.00 -13.16
C LEU A 439 20.22 -1.66 -13.86
N ALA A 440 21.23 -0.86 -14.16
CA ALA A 440 21.08 0.38 -14.92
C ALA A 440 20.49 0.12 -16.31
N ASP A 441 20.99 -0.91 -17.02
CA ASP A 441 20.44 -1.31 -18.31
C ASP A 441 19.00 -1.84 -18.19
N ALA A 442 18.65 -2.51 -17.09
CA ALA A 442 17.28 -2.94 -16.84
C ALA A 442 16.32 -1.73 -16.75
N TYR A 443 16.66 -0.67 -16.00
CA TYR A 443 15.86 0.56 -15.96
C TYR A 443 15.73 1.21 -17.35
N ARG A 444 16.82 1.25 -18.11
CA ARG A 444 16.82 1.79 -19.49
C ARG A 444 15.92 0.99 -20.43
N SER A 445 15.90 -0.33 -20.30
CA SER A 445 15.08 -1.20 -21.16
C SER A 445 13.59 -1.08 -20.88
N VAL A 446 13.26 -0.73 -19.64
CA VAL A 446 11.90 -0.65 -19.12
C VAL A 446 11.24 0.72 -19.41
N ASN A 447 12.03 1.79 -19.47
CA ASN A 447 11.59 3.16 -19.78
C ASN A 447 10.45 3.72 -18.89
N LEU A 448 10.25 3.14 -17.70
CA LEU A 448 9.26 3.54 -16.71
C LEU A 448 9.84 3.37 -15.30
N THR A 449 9.82 4.42 -14.49
CA THR A 449 10.35 4.41 -13.10
C THR A 449 9.25 4.45 -12.04
N ASP A 450 8.00 4.19 -12.44
CA ASP A 450 6.87 4.07 -11.52
C ASP A 450 7.11 2.96 -10.47
N SER A 451 6.96 3.31 -9.19
CA SER A 451 7.27 2.40 -8.08
C SER A 451 6.44 1.12 -8.11
N THR A 452 5.20 1.17 -8.58
CA THR A 452 4.33 -0.02 -8.65
C THR A 452 4.83 -1.01 -9.70
N LEU A 453 5.27 -0.49 -10.85
CA LEU A 453 5.82 -1.30 -11.93
C LEU A 453 7.20 -1.87 -11.57
N LEU A 454 8.08 -1.05 -10.98
CA LEU A 454 9.39 -1.50 -10.51
C LEU A 454 9.25 -2.62 -9.46
N TRP A 455 8.31 -2.48 -8.52
CA TRP A 455 7.99 -3.52 -7.55
C TRP A 455 7.55 -4.82 -8.22
N THR A 456 6.71 -4.72 -9.25
CA THR A 456 6.19 -5.87 -10.00
C THR A 456 7.32 -6.60 -10.73
N TRP A 457 8.27 -5.88 -11.32
CA TRP A 457 9.46 -6.47 -11.97
C TRP A 457 10.55 -6.89 -10.98
N GLY A 458 10.35 -6.63 -9.68
CA GLY A 458 11.32 -6.90 -8.63
C GLY A 458 12.63 -6.12 -8.82
N LEU A 459 12.58 -4.99 -9.53
CA LEU A 459 13.64 -3.98 -9.53
C LEU A 459 13.56 -3.19 -8.21
N PRO A 460 14.69 -2.71 -7.69
CA PRO A 460 14.66 -1.71 -6.65
C PRO A 460 13.84 -0.48 -7.08
N PHE A 461 13.36 0.30 -6.12
CA PHE A 461 12.84 1.62 -6.44
C PHE A 461 13.99 2.51 -6.94
N PHE A 462 13.68 3.35 -7.92
CA PHE A 462 14.70 4.10 -8.64
C PHE A 462 15.50 5.06 -7.73
N PRO A 463 14.87 5.86 -6.84
CA PRO A 463 15.61 6.70 -5.90
C PRO A 463 16.54 5.91 -4.97
N GLU A 464 16.09 4.76 -4.46
CA GLU A 464 16.86 3.88 -3.60
C GLU A 464 18.04 3.26 -4.34
N PHE A 465 17.86 2.92 -5.61
CA PHE A 465 18.94 2.47 -6.48
C PHE A 465 20.00 3.56 -6.67
N LEU A 466 19.61 4.80 -6.95
CA LEU A 466 20.54 5.93 -7.06
C LEU A 466 21.32 6.12 -5.75
N ALA A 467 20.60 6.23 -4.63
CA ALA A 467 21.19 6.43 -3.31
C ALA A 467 22.17 5.31 -2.90
N ARG A 468 21.84 4.04 -3.18
CA ARG A 468 22.70 2.90 -2.83
C ARG A 468 23.85 2.68 -3.80
N SER A 469 23.71 3.04 -5.08
CA SER A 469 24.77 2.87 -6.07
C SER A 469 25.89 3.91 -5.90
N LEU A 470 25.56 5.14 -5.50
CA LEU A 470 26.52 6.25 -5.39
C LEU A 470 27.77 5.92 -4.53
N PRO A 471 27.66 5.44 -3.27
CA PRO A 471 28.83 5.15 -2.45
C PRO A 471 29.70 4.01 -3.01
N VAL A 472 29.11 3.09 -3.77
CA VAL A 472 29.85 2.02 -4.45
C VAL A 472 30.60 2.58 -5.65
N LEU A 473 29.92 3.36 -6.50
CA LEU A 473 30.51 3.95 -7.70
C LEU A 473 31.69 4.86 -7.33
N ARG A 474 31.54 5.73 -6.32
CA ARG A 474 32.62 6.62 -5.83
C ARG A 474 33.88 5.89 -5.35
N ARG A 475 33.79 4.61 -4.98
CA ARG A 475 34.95 3.79 -4.61
C ARG A 475 35.68 3.19 -5.81
N CYS A 476 35.01 3.11 -6.96
CA CYS A 476 35.52 2.43 -8.15
C CYS A 476 35.91 3.38 -9.28
N MET A 477 35.37 4.60 -9.29
CA MET A 477 35.57 5.56 -10.37
C MET A 477 35.63 6.99 -9.83
N SER A 478 36.23 7.89 -10.62
CA SER A 478 36.30 9.32 -10.32
C SER A 478 34.91 9.98 -10.36
N GLU A 479 34.76 11.13 -9.73
CA GLU A 479 33.46 11.83 -9.66
C GLU A 479 32.89 12.19 -11.05
N SER A 480 33.75 12.55 -12.01
CA SER A 480 33.32 12.75 -13.40
C SER A 480 32.81 11.46 -14.04
N GLU A 481 33.45 10.33 -13.79
CA GLU A 481 33.02 9.03 -14.33
C GLU A 481 31.71 8.56 -13.69
N VAL A 482 31.51 8.82 -12.38
CA VAL A 482 30.22 8.55 -11.71
C VAL A 482 29.10 9.35 -12.38
N ARG A 483 29.33 10.64 -12.62
CA ARG A 483 28.36 11.50 -13.30
C ARG A 483 28.02 10.96 -14.69
N ASP A 484 29.03 10.63 -15.48
CA ASP A 484 28.85 10.09 -16.83
C ASP A 484 28.12 8.73 -16.79
N TRP A 485 28.36 7.92 -15.76
CA TRP A 485 27.69 6.65 -15.58
C TRP A 485 26.18 6.81 -15.39
N TYR A 486 25.75 7.73 -14.53
CA TYR A 486 24.33 8.02 -14.33
C TYR A 486 23.67 8.62 -15.57
N LEU A 487 24.36 9.54 -16.25
CA LEU A 487 23.84 10.20 -17.46
C LEU A 487 23.55 9.23 -18.62
N LYS A 488 24.19 8.06 -18.67
CA LYS A 488 23.86 7.01 -19.66
C LYS A 488 22.42 6.53 -19.59
N MET A 489 21.78 6.62 -18.42
CA MET A 489 20.38 6.23 -18.26
C MET A 489 19.42 7.33 -18.71
N TYR A 490 19.82 8.60 -18.63
CA TYR A 490 18.94 9.77 -18.69
C TYR A 490 17.95 9.75 -19.85
N GLU A 491 18.43 9.53 -21.09
CA GLU A 491 17.58 9.56 -22.29
C GLU A 491 16.51 8.47 -22.31
N ALA A 492 16.76 7.34 -21.66
CA ALA A 492 15.88 6.17 -21.62
C ALA A 492 15.00 6.09 -20.37
N LEU A 493 14.93 7.18 -19.58
CA LEU A 493 14.03 7.29 -18.43
C LEU A 493 12.77 8.08 -18.79
N ASP A 494 11.69 7.79 -18.08
CA ASP A 494 10.47 8.59 -18.11
C ASP A 494 10.64 9.94 -17.37
N ALA A 495 9.61 10.79 -17.40
CA ALA A 495 9.68 12.12 -16.80
C ALA A 495 9.99 12.08 -15.29
N ASN A 496 9.41 11.12 -14.57
CA ASN A 496 9.66 10.94 -13.14
C ASN A 496 11.11 10.50 -12.88
N GLY A 497 11.62 9.56 -13.67
CA GLY A 497 12.99 9.06 -13.55
C GLY A 497 14.02 10.13 -13.88
N LYS A 498 13.77 10.95 -14.92
CA LYS A 498 14.60 12.11 -15.25
C LYS A 498 14.65 13.11 -14.11
N SER A 499 13.50 13.46 -13.54
CA SER A 499 13.42 14.37 -12.38
C SER A 499 14.19 13.85 -11.17
N ALA A 500 14.01 12.57 -10.82
CA ALA A 500 14.72 11.94 -9.70
C ALA A 500 16.23 11.88 -9.93
N LEU A 501 16.65 11.63 -11.18
CA LEU A 501 18.06 11.61 -11.54
C LEU A 501 18.69 13.02 -11.50
N ASP A 502 17.98 14.04 -11.97
CA ASP A 502 18.43 15.44 -11.90
C ASP A 502 18.62 15.90 -10.44
N GLU A 503 17.66 15.59 -9.57
CA GLU A 503 17.75 15.87 -8.13
C GLU A 503 18.98 15.19 -7.52
N HIS A 504 19.18 13.90 -7.82
CA HIS A 504 20.34 13.14 -7.33
C HIS A 504 21.68 13.72 -7.82
N LEU A 505 21.77 14.14 -9.09
CA LEU A 505 22.98 14.76 -9.64
C LEU A 505 23.26 16.14 -9.02
N GLN A 506 22.21 16.90 -8.67
CA GLN A 506 22.35 18.17 -7.96
C GLN A 506 22.86 17.96 -6.53
N GLU A 507 22.32 16.99 -5.79
CA GLU A 507 22.79 16.60 -4.45
C GLU A 507 24.27 16.18 -4.48
N MET A 508 24.65 15.39 -5.50
CA MET A 508 26.04 14.97 -5.69
C MET A 508 27.00 16.16 -5.79
N CYS A 509 26.62 17.21 -6.54
CA CYS A 509 27.41 18.43 -6.70
C CYS A 509 27.40 19.32 -5.44
N GLY A 510 26.26 19.40 -4.74
CA GLY A 510 26.08 20.26 -3.55
C GLY A 510 26.80 19.77 -2.29
N THR A 511 27.23 18.51 -2.25
CA THR A 511 27.91 17.91 -1.08
C THR A 511 29.44 18.08 -1.13
N SER A 512 29.97 18.86 -2.08
CA SER A 512 31.42 19.08 -2.29
C SER A 512 31.97 20.38 -1.67
N ALA A 513 31.20 21.03 -0.77
CA ALA A 513 31.58 22.27 -0.09
C ALA A 513 32.13 22.04 1.33
#